data_AF-A0A1G2YI03-F1
#
_entry.id   AF-A0A1G2YI03-F1
#
_cell.length_a   1.000
_cell.length_b   1.000
_cell.length_c   1.000
_cell.angle_alpha   90.00
_cell.angle_beta   90.00
_cell.angle_gamma   90.00
#
_symmetry.space_group_name_H-M   'P 1'
#
loop_
_entity.id
_entity.type
_entity.pdbx_description
1 polymer ?
#
loop_
_entity_poly.entity_id
_entity_poly.type
_entity_poly.pdbx_seq_one_letter_code
_entity_poly.pdbx_strand_id
1 'polypeptide(L)'
;MRDHDAGKEAKKIAFKKWYETNKENLNLQRKYRYMNDEEFRERMIANATKYQNRKTLDSKKRTIQGEKGTIELKILRLGEVSKITGVSESSIRHYEKKGYIPKPIFDEHQRCYTEYQCKIIKELANIIRLKGYLIPNKSERLKTQIEYISAHWRDDIALSTSD
;
A
#
# COMPACT_ATOMS: atom_id res chain seq x y z
N MET A 1 -40.58 -4.01 -1.01
CA MET A 1 -39.18 -4.46 -0.79
C MET A 1 -38.36 -3.38 -0.06
N ARG A 2 -38.83 -2.80 1.06
CA ARG A 2 -38.04 -1.81 1.87
C ARG A 2 -38.12 -2.01 3.39
N ASP A 3 -38.89 -2.98 3.88
CA ASP A 3 -39.17 -3.09 5.33
C ASP A 3 -38.16 -3.98 6.09
N HIS A 4 -37.30 -4.71 5.36
CA HIS A 4 -36.33 -5.65 5.95
C HIS A 4 -35.09 -4.97 6.57
N ASP A 5 -34.90 -3.67 6.32
CA ASP A 5 -33.70 -2.91 6.69
C ASP A 5 -33.90 -2.01 7.94
N ALA A 6 -35.12 -1.49 8.15
CA ALA A 6 -35.45 -0.65 9.32
C ALA A 6 -35.24 -1.39 10.66
N GLY A 7 -35.58 -2.68 10.71
CA GLY A 7 -35.38 -3.50 11.91
C GLY A 7 -33.90 -3.81 12.23
N LYS A 8 -33.01 -3.79 11.23
CA LYS A 8 -31.56 -3.96 11.46
C LYS A 8 -30.96 -2.69 12.03
N GLU A 9 -31.40 -1.54 11.56
CA GLU A 9 -30.87 -0.25 12.00
C GLU A 9 -31.29 0.07 13.45
N ALA A 10 -32.54 -0.21 13.83
CA ALA A 10 -33.00 -0.08 15.21
C ALA A 10 -32.18 -0.96 16.18
N LYS A 11 -31.86 -2.19 15.79
CA LYS A 11 -31.01 -3.11 16.58
C LYS A 11 -29.58 -2.58 16.74
N LYS A 12 -28.98 -2.01 15.70
CA LYS A 12 -27.65 -1.38 15.80
C LYS A 12 -27.66 -0.20 16.76
N ILE A 13 -28.68 0.66 16.70
CA ILE A 13 -28.80 1.83 17.58
C ILE A 13 -28.95 1.38 19.05
N ALA A 14 -29.81 0.39 19.31
CA ALA A 14 -29.99 -0.17 20.64
C ALA A 14 -28.68 -0.80 21.18
N PHE A 15 -27.98 -1.58 20.34
CA PHE A 15 -26.70 -2.16 20.71
C PHE A 15 -25.63 -1.10 20.98
N LYS A 16 -25.56 -0.04 20.18
CA LYS A 16 -24.60 1.06 20.38
C LYS A 16 -24.83 1.74 21.74
N LYS A 17 -26.09 2.07 22.07
CA LYS A 17 -26.44 2.66 23.37
C LYS A 17 -26.08 1.72 24.52
N TRP A 18 -26.43 0.43 24.40
CA TRP A 18 -26.04 -0.56 25.40
C TRP A 18 -24.52 -0.66 25.56
N TYR A 19 -23.77 -0.67 24.45
CA TYR A 19 -22.31 -0.75 24.48
C TYR A 19 -21.69 0.48 25.14
N GLU A 20 -22.17 1.69 24.84
CA GLU A 20 -21.68 2.92 25.46
C GLU A 20 -21.88 2.90 26.98
N THR A 21 -23.05 2.48 27.46
CA THR A 21 -23.34 2.35 28.90
C THR A 21 -22.50 1.26 29.59
N ASN A 22 -22.15 0.18 28.88
CA ASN A 22 -21.46 -0.98 29.46
C ASN A 22 -19.96 -1.04 29.17
N LYS A 23 -19.42 -0.10 28.40
CA LYS A 23 -18.04 -0.12 27.88
C LYS A 23 -17.00 -0.24 28.99
N GLU A 24 -17.18 0.49 30.09
CA GLU A 24 -16.22 0.51 31.19
C GLU A 24 -16.16 -0.83 31.92
N ASN A 25 -17.32 -1.40 32.26
CA ASN A 25 -17.42 -2.71 32.91
C ASN A 25 -16.82 -3.82 32.01
N LEU A 26 -17.17 -3.83 30.72
CA LEU A 26 -16.60 -4.78 29.75
C LEU A 26 -15.08 -4.65 29.64
N ASN A 27 -14.54 -3.43 29.71
CA ASN A 27 -13.09 -3.21 29.71
C ASN A 27 -12.43 -3.68 31.01
N LEU A 28 -13.05 -3.48 32.16
CA LEU A 28 -12.57 -4.01 33.44
C LEU A 28 -12.54 -5.53 33.43
N GLN A 29 -13.61 -6.18 32.95
CA GLN A 29 -13.65 -7.64 32.79
C GLN A 29 -12.55 -8.15 31.86
N ARG A 30 -12.31 -7.47 30.73
CA ARG A 30 -11.20 -7.81 29.82
C ARG A 30 -9.84 -7.67 30.49
N LYS A 31 -9.62 -6.59 31.24
CA LYS A 31 -8.37 -6.37 32.00
C LYS A 31 -8.16 -7.45 33.05
N TYR A 32 -9.18 -7.71 33.85
CA TYR A 32 -9.15 -8.76 34.88
C TYR A 32 -8.84 -10.13 34.27
N ARG A 33 -9.51 -10.49 33.17
CA ARG A 33 -9.24 -11.74 32.46
C ARG A 33 -7.81 -11.79 31.93
N TYR A 34 -7.33 -10.71 31.33
CA TYR A 34 -5.96 -10.64 30.82
C TYR A 34 -4.89 -10.80 31.93
N MET A 35 -5.18 -10.34 33.16
CA MET A 35 -4.26 -10.47 34.29
C MET A 35 -4.27 -11.87 34.92
N ASN A 36 -5.44 -12.51 35.00
CA ASN A 36 -5.63 -13.75 35.78
C ASN A 36 -5.72 -15.03 34.95
N ASP A 37 -5.95 -14.94 33.63
CA ASP A 37 -6.07 -16.08 32.71
C ASP A 37 -4.89 -16.05 31.72
N GLU A 38 -3.86 -16.84 32.02
CA GLU A 38 -2.63 -16.90 31.23
C GLU A 38 -2.87 -17.41 29.81
N GLU A 39 -3.67 -18.45 29.63
CA GLU A 39 -4.02 -18.97 28.30
C GLU A 39 -4.74 -17.91 27.44
N PHE A 40 -5.65 -17.14 28.05
CA PHE A 40 -6.31 -16.05 27.34
C PHE A 40 -5.32 -14.97 26.91
N ARG A 41 -4.39 -14.59 27.80
CA ARG A 41 -3.34 -13.61 27.51
C ARG A 41 -2.45 -14.07 26.35
N GLU A 42 -1.96 -15.30 26.39
CA GLU A 42 -1.12 -15.88 25.34
C GLU A 42 -1.84 -15.94 24.00
N ARG A 43 -3.10 -16.37 23.97
CA ARG A 43 -3.92 -16.37 22.76
C ARG A 43 -4.07 -14.97 22.17
N MET A 44 -4.28 -13.96 23.00
CA MET A 44 -4.39 -12.57 22.54
C MET A 44 -3.06 -12.04 21.97
N ILE A 45 -1.93 -12.36 22.61
CA ILE A 45 -0.59 -12.02 22.12
C ILE A 45 -0.31 -12.73 20.79
N ALA A 46 -0.62 -14.02 20.70
CA ALA A 46 -0.45 -14.81 19.48
C ALA A 46 -1.31 -14.27 18.32
N ASN A 47 -2.56 -13.88 18.59
CA ASN A 47 -3.43 -13.27 17.59
C ASN A 47 -2.92 -11.91 17.12
N ALA A 48 -2.45 -11.05 18.04
CA ALA A 48 -1.84 -9.77 17.69
C ALA A 48 -0.59 -9.97 16.83
N THR A 49 0.27 -10.93 17.20
CA THR A 49 1.47 -11.31 16.44
C THR A 49 1.12 -11.83 15.05
N LYS A 50 0.13 -12.74 14.93
CA LYS A 50 -0.37 -13.24 13.63
C LYS A 50 -0.87 -12.10 12.74
N TYR A 51 -1.58 -11.12 13.30
CA TYR A 51 -2.07 -9.97 12.55
C TYR A 51 -0.92 -9.08 12.04
N GLN A 52 0.08 -8.80 12.87
CA GLN A 52 1.28 -8.05 12.46
C GLN A 52 2.09 -8.81 11.41
N ASN A 53 2.25 -10.11 11.57
CA ASN A 53 2.94 -10.97 10.61
C ASN A 53 2.19 -11.05 9.27
N ARG A 54 0.85 -11.05 9.26
CA ARG A 54 0.06 -10.93 8.02
C ARG A 54 0.29 -9.61 7.32
N LYS A 55 0.34 -8.49 8.06
CA LYS A 55 0.63 -7.16 7.47
C LYS A 55 2.00 -7.08 6.80
N THR A 56 2.99 -7.81 7.33
CA THR A 56 4.35 -7.89 6.78
C THR A 56 4.51 -8.98 5.70
N LEU A 57 3.74 -10.06 5.74
CA LEU A 57 3.76 -11.10 4.70
C LEU A 57 3.19 -10.62 3.37
N ASP A 58 2.29 -9.65 3.40
CA ASP A 58 1.55 -9.19 2.23
C ASP A 58 2.39 -8.28 1.31
N SER A 59 3.65 -8.02 1.68
CA SER A 59 4.71 -7.54 0.78
C SER A 59 5.63 -8.66 0.25
N LYS A 60 5.26 -9.93 0.45
CA LYS A 60 5.91 -11.05 -0.24
C LYS A 60 5.50 -11.07 -1.71
N LYS A 61 6.52 -11.34 -2.54
CA LYS A 61 6.47 -11.59 -3.99
C LYS A 61 5.10 -12.08 -4.44
N ARG A 62 4.47 -11.34 -5.36
CA ARG A 62 3.21 -11.76 -5.98
C ARG A 62 3.54 -12.20 -7.40
N THR A 63 3.20 -13.43 -7.72
CA THR A 63 3.32 -13.97 -9.07
C THR A 63 2.23 -13.35 -9.94
N ILE A 64 2.60 -12.65 -11.00
CA ILE A 64 1.66 -12.16 -12.02
C ILE A 64 1.75 -13.14 -13.19
N GLN A 65 0.62 -13.76 -13.55
CA GLN A 65 0.53 -14.57 -14.77
C GLN A 65 0.33 -13.62 -15.96
N GLY A 66 1.29 -13.59 -16.87
CA GLY A 66 1.16 -12.89 -18.15
C GLY A 66 0.97 -13.86 -19.30
N GLU A 67 0.46 -13.37 -20.44
CA GLU A 67 0.24 -14.16 -21.66
C GLU A 67 1.54 -14.79 -22.23
N LYS A 68 2.71 -14.25 -21.87
CA LYS A 68 4.03 -14.72 -22.31
C LYS A 68 4.79 -15.57 -21.28
N GLY A 69 4.18 -15.93 -20.15
CA GLY A 69 4.81 -16.75 -19.11
C GLY A 69 4.66 -16.19 -17.69
N THR A 70 5.19 -16.94 -16.71
CA THR A 70 5.14 -16.57 -15.29
C THR A 70 6.37 -15.75 -14.92
N ILE A 71 6.22 -14.43 -14.75
CA ILE A 71 7.30 -13.57 -14.27
C ILE A 71 7.11 -13.30 -12.77
N GLU A 72 8.07 -13.70 -11.95
CA GLU A 72 8.10 -13.34 -10.54
C GLU A 72 8.47 -11.86 -10.38
N LEU A 73 7.49 -11.00 -10.09
CA LEU A 73 7.74 -9.59 -9.80
C LEU A 73 7.64 -9.32 -8.30
N LYS A 74 8.66 -8.62 -7.77
CA LYS A 74 8.60 -8.08 -6.41
C LYS A 74 7.71 -6.85 -6.40
N ILE A 75 6.60 -6.97 -5.67
CA ILE A 75 5.62 -5.91 -5.51
C ILE A 75 5.80 -5.26 -4.15
N LEU A 76 5.95 -3.94 -4.16
CA LEU A 76 6.25 -3.12 -3.01
C LEU A 76 5.10 -2.15 -2.76
N ARG A 77 4.67 -2.02 -1.51
CA ARG A 77 3.65 -1.05 -1.12
C ARG A 77 4.20 0.36 -1.11
N LEU A 78 3.37 1.37 -1.30
CA LEU A 78 3.78 2.78 -1.26
C LEU A 78 4.66 3.14 -0.04
N GLY A 79 4.31 2.67 1.16
CA GLY A 79 5.12 2.90 2.36
C GLY A 79 6.49 2.21 2.33
N GLU A 80 6.61 1.08 1.65
CA GLU A 80 7.90 0.40 1.44
C GLU A 80 8.72 1.11 0.37
N VAL A 81 8.08 1.54 -0.73
CA VAL A 81 8.72 2.38 -1.75
C VAL A 81 9.29 3.64 -1.12
N SER A 82 8.52 4.30 -0.24
CA SER A 82 8.97 5.50 0.47
C SER A 82 10.23 5.23 1.29
N LYS A 83 10.27 4.12 2.04
CA LYS A 83 11.45 3.71 2.83
C LYS A 83 12.66 3.40 1.95
N ILE A 84 12.47 2.70 0.82
CA ILE A 84 13.55 2.27 -0.07
C ILE A 84 14.14 3.45 -0.85
N THR A 85 13.27 4.35 -1.33
CA THR A 85 13.67 5.47 -2.19
C THR A 85 14.08 6.72 -1.38
N GLY A 86 13.68 6.81 -0.11
CA GLY A 86 13.86 8.01 0.72
C GLY A 86 12.92 9.16 0.32
N VAL A 87 11.93 8.89 -0.54
CA VAL A 87 10.95 9.88 -1.03
C VAL A 87 9.69 9.78 -0.18
N SER A 88 9.14 10.92 0.25
CA SER A 88 7.89 10.92 1.02
C SER A 88 6.73 10.33 0.20
N GLU A 89 5.83 9.59 0.82
CA GLU A 89 4.65 9.04 0.13
C GLU A 89 3.81 10.12 -0.58
N SER A 90 3.74 11.32 0.01
CA SER A 90 3.04 12.47 -0.57
C SER A 90 3.70 12.97 -1.85
N SER A 91 5.04 12.97 -1.91
CA SER A 91 5.79 13.31 -3.12
C SER A 91 5.58 12.28 -4.22
N ILE A 92 5.56 10.99 -3.88
CA ILE A 92 5.29 9.91 -4.85
C ILE A 92 3.89 10.07 -5.45
N ARG A 93 2.86 10.30 -4.61
CA ARG A 93 1.49 10.59 -5.07
C ARG A 93 1.42 11.86 -5.92
N HIS A 94 2.22 12.87 -5.59
CA HIS A 94 2.31 14.09 -6.39
C HIS A 94 2.91 13.81 -7.78
N TYR A 95 3.99 13.03 -7.84
CA TYR A 95 4.63 12.62 -9.09
C TYR A 95 3.69 11.80 -9.97
N GLU A 96 2.94 10.87 -9.37
CA GLU A 96 1.90 10.10 -10.05
C GLU A 96 0.83 11.02 -10.65
N LYS A 97 0.28 11.95 -9.86
CA LYS A 97 -0.75 12.90 -10.32
C LYS A 97 -0.25 13.81 -11.45
N LYS A 98 1.05 14.13 -11.45
CA LYS A 98 1.69 14.94 -12.50
C LYS A 98 2.10 14.12 -13.73
N GLY A 99 1.97 12.79 -13.69
CA GLY A 99 2.40 11.89 -14.76
C GLY A 99 3.92 11.75 -14.84
N TYR A 100 4.65 12.05 -13.75
CA TYR A 100 6.11 11.93 -13.74
C TYR A 100 6.61 10.50 -13.55
N ILE A 101 5.76 9.65 -12.98
CA ILE A 101 6.05 8.24 -12.76
C ILE A 101 4.87 7.42 -13.29
N PRO A 102 5.11 6.15 -13.67
CA PRO A 102 4.04 5.26 -14.06
C PRO A 102 2.99 5.11 -12.94
N LYS A 103 1.74 4.86 -13.34
CA LYS A 103 0.68 4.52 -12.40
C LYS A 103 1.04 3.23 -11.64
N PRO A 104 0.62 3.10 -10.37
CA PRO A 104 0.80 1.87 -9.62
C PRO A 104 0.11 0.70 -10.35
N ILE A 105 0.65 -0.51 -10.21
CA ILE A 105 0.06 -1.70 -10.84
C ILE A 105 -1.32 -1.99 -10.25
N PHE A 106 -1.45 -1.79 -8.94
CA PHE A 106 -2.70 -1.95 -8.20
C PHE A 106 -3.01 -0.65 -7.47
N ASP A 107 -4.24 -0.15 -7.61
CA ASP A 107 -4.73 1.06 -6.93
C ASP A 107 -6.07 0.85 -6.19
N GLU A 108 -6.75 -0.29 -6.35
CA GLU A 108 -8.11 -0.48 -5.80
C GLU A 108 -8.19 -0.39 -4.27
N HIS A 109 -7.18 -0.91 -3.57
CA HIS A 109 -7.16 -0.91 -2.10
C HIS A 109 -5.85 -0.38 -1.53
N GLN A 110 -4.73 -0.62 -2.23
CA GLN A 110 -3.41 -0.17 -1.83
C GLN A 110 -2.56 0.07 -3.08
N ARG A 111 -1.82 1.19 -3.08
CA ARG A 111 -0.86 1.51 -4.14
C ARG A 111 0.35 0.61 -4.05
N CYS A 112 0.55 -0.16 -5.11
CA CYS A 112 1.62 -1.13 -5.24
C CYS A 112 2.47 -0.83 -6.47
N TYR A 113 3.79 -0.89 -6.29
CA TYR A 113 4.78 -0.61 -7.31
C TYR A 113 5.72 -1.79 -7.50
N THR A 114 6.28 -1.95 -8.70
CA THR A 114 7.40 -2.88 -8.90
C THR A 114 8.70 -2.32 -8.34
N GLU A 115 9.67 -3.19 -8.15
CA GLU A 115 11.06 -2.79 -7.90
C GLU A 115 11.62 -1.85 -8.98
N TYR A 116 11.23 -2.06 -10.25
CA TYR A 116 11.62 -1.19 -11.35
C TYR A 116 11.02 0.22 -11.21
N GLN A 117 9.72 0.33 -10.92
CA GLN A 117 9.08 1.62 -10.66
C GLN A 117 9.74 2.34 -9.47
N CYS A 118 10.21 1.60 -8.47
CA CYS A 118 10.99 2.17 -7.35
C CYS A 118 12.32 2.78 -7.83
N LYS A 119 13.01 2.16 -8.78
CA LYS A 119 14.24 2.71 -9.38
C LYS A 119 13.96 4.05 -10.07
N ILE A 120 12.89 4.12 -10.88
CA ILE A 120 12.48 5.37 -11.55
C ILE A 120 12.19 6.47 -10.52
N ILE A 121 11.41 6.15 -9.48
CA ILE A 121 11.08 7.12 -8.42
C ILE A 121 12.36 7.64 -7.75
N LYS A 122 13.32 6.76 -7.48
CA LYS A 122 14.61 7.12 -6.88
C LYS A 122 15.44 8.01 -7.80
N GLU A 123 15.54 7.68 -9.07
CA GLU A 123 16.26 8.49 -10.06
C GLU A 123 15.63 9.86 -10.24
N LEU A 124 14.30 9.93 -10.37
CA LEU A 124 13.56 11.17 -10.44
C LEU A 124 13.84 12.05 -9.21
N ALA A 125 13.78 11.47 -8.01
CA ALA A 125 14.07 12.19 -6.78
C ALA A 125 15.52 12.70 -6.73
N ASN A 126 16.49 11.89 -7.19
CA ASN A 126 17.89 12.30 -7.29
C ASN A 126 18.06 13.47 -8.27
N ILE A 127 17.42 13.42 -9.43
CA ILE A 127 17.44 14.51 -10.42
C ILE A 127 16.88 15.79 -9.80
N ILE A 128 15.74 15.70 -9.12
CA ILE A 128 15.09 16.85 -8.45
C ILE A 128 15.98 17.42 -7.34
N ARG A 129 16.63 16.55 -6.55
CA ARG A 129 17.51 16.95 -5.44
C ARG A 129 18.82 17.59 -5.93
N LEU A 130 19.46 17.01 -6.95
CA LEU A 130 20.74 17.48 -7.48
C LEU A 130 20.58 18.76 -8.30
N LYS A 131 19.54 18.85 -9.14
CA LYS A 131 19.32 20.00 -10.03
C LYS A 131 18.44 21.08 -9.41
N GLY A 132 18.48 21.20 -8.07
CA GLY A 132 17.58 22.00 -7.24
C GLY A 132 16.96 23.19 -7.96
N TYR A 133 15.65 23.11 -8.19
CA TYR A 133 14.76 24.22 -8.59
C TYR A 133 15.15 25.09 -9.82
N LEU A 134 16.19 24.77 -10.60
CA LEU A 134 16.66 25.56 -11.75
C LEU A 134 16.23 24.96 -13.11
N ILE A 135 14.94 24.64 -13.26
CA ILE A 135 14.40 24.28 -14.58
C ILE A 135 13.26 25.23 -14.93
N PRO A 136 13.54 26.33 -15.65
CA PRO A 136 12.50 27.01 -16.44
C PRO A 136 11.96 25.97 -17.44
N ASN A 137 10.64 25.86 -17.57
CA ASN A 137 9.97 24.81 -18.36
C ASN A 137 10.15 23.37 -17.84
N LYS A 138 10.01 23.18 -16.51
CA LYS A 138 9.98 21.88 -15.79
C LYS A 138 9.19 20.75 -16.49
N SER A 139 8.11 21.09 -17.20
CA SER A 139 7.22 20.16 -17.89
C SER A 139 7.94 19.36 -18.98
N GLU A 140 8.58 20.05 -19.92
CA GLU A 140 8.92 19.46 -21.23
C GLU A 140 10.11 18.52 -21.13
N ARG A 141 11.20 18.92 -20.46
CA ARG A 141 12.39 18.05 -20.32
C ARG A 141 12.12 16.83 -19.44
N LEU A 142 11.36 17.00 -18.35
CA LEU A 142 10.93 15.85 -17.55
C LEU A 142 10.03 14.95 -18.38
N LYS A 143 9.04 15.50 -19.11
CA LYS A 143 8.22 14.73 -20.05
C LYS A 143 9.08 13.97 -21.04
N THR A 144 10.04 14.59 -21.73
CA THR A 144 10.91 13.90 -22.69
C THR A 144 11.73 12.79 -22.04
N GLN A 145 12.26 13.00 -20.83
CA GLN A 145 13.01 11.97 -20.11
C GLN A 145 12.10 10.83 -19.64
N ILE A 146 10.88 11.15 -19.21
CA ILE A 146 9.85 10.20 -18.79
C ILE A 146 9.28 9.44 -19.98
N GLU A 147 9.11 10.09 -21.11
CA GLU A 147 8.62 9.56 -22.37
C GLU A 147 9.70 8.67 -23.01
N TYR A 148 10.98 9.04 -22.88
CA TYR A 148 12.12 8.16 -23.16
C TYR A 148 12.12 6.93 -22.27
N ILE A 149 12.01 7.09 -20.94
CA ILE A 149 11.94 5.97 -19.98
C ILE A 149 10.70 5.10 -20.24
N SER A 150 9.56 5.69 -20.61
CA SER A 150 8.30 4.99 -20.88
C SER A 150 8.25 4.33 -22.26
N ALA A 151 8.94 4.87 -23.25
CA ALA A 151 9.07 4.30 -24.59
C ALA A 151 9.99 3.08 -24.58
N HIS A 152 11.14 3.18 -23.90
CA HIS A 152 12.07 2.05 -23.74
C HIS A 152 11.57 1.01 -22.71
N TRP A 153 10.48 1.31 -22.00
CA TRP A 153 9.85 0.39 -21.04
C TRP A 153 8.99 -0.72 -21.69
N ARG A 154 8.53 -0.56 -22.94
CA ARG A 154 7.83 -1.65 -23.65
C ARG A 154 8.80 -2.75 -24.10
N ASP A 155 10.06 -2.41 -24.29
CA ASP A 155 11.04 -3.31 -24.90
C ASP A 155 11.69 -4.24 -23.87
N ASP A 156 11.85 -3.84 -22.60
CA ASP A 156 12.42 -4.73 -21.57
C ASP A 156 11.49 -5.89 -21.16
N ILE A 157 10.17 -5.75 -21.33
CA ILE A 157 9.22 -6.88 -21.19
C ILE A 157 9.32 -7.82 -22.41
N ALA A 158 9.81 -7.33 -23.55
CA ALA A 158 10.01 -8.12 -24.77
C ALA A 158 11.44 -8.72 -24.87
N LEU A 159 12.47 -8.06 -24.34
CA LEU A 159 13.87 -8.50 -24.40
C LEU A 159 14.21 -9.59 -23.38
N SER A 160 13.38 -9.80 -22.35
CA SER A 160 13.44 -11.00 -21.51
C SER A 160 12.80 -12.23 -22.15
N THR A 161 12.23 -12.12 -23.36
CA THR A 161 11.62 -13.23 -24.12
C THR A 161 12.44 -13.62 -25.35
N SER A 162 13.73 -13.28 -25.36
CA SER A 162 14.68 -13.68 -26.41
C SER A 162 15.96 -14.20 -25.76
N ASP A 163 15.83 -15.35 -25.10
CA ASP A 163 16.84 -16.43 -25.04
C ASP A 163 16.20 -17.70 -24.46
#